data_AF-A0A7C2MTX7-F1
#
_entry.id   AF-A0A7C2MTX7-F1
#
_cell.length_a   1.000
_cell.length_b   1.000
_cell.length_c   1.000
_cell.angle_alpha   90.00
_cell.angle_beta   90.00
_cell.angle_gamma   90.00
#
_symmetry.space_group_name_H-M   'P 1'
#
loop_
_entity.id
_entity.type
_entity.pdbx_description
1 polymer ?
#
loop_
_entity_poly.entity_id
_entity_poly.type
_entity_poly.pdbx_seq_one_letter_code
_entity_poly.pdbx_strand_id
1 'polypeptide(L)'
;MQHYPSVRAVFVAACIALGAGFPVAQAHELENYALIRSENLPHLMHNIMQMSGELQLSEAQRARLQEVARDMPPKMHAGFTRAQTLEKSIARDVVEQGRSAEDVSTKLDELQRIKRELTDLQIKGLNQIRAILTPEQYQLALKDAAWGQNVAK
;
A
#
# COMPACT_ATOMS: atom_id res chain seq x y z
N MET A 1 -59.51 29.81 -6.08
CA MET A 1 -58.38 29.71 -7.03
C MET A 1 -57.22 29.04 -6.32
N GLN A 2 -56.96 27.79 -6.67
CA GLN A 2 -55.82 26.99 -6.22
C GLN A 2 -54.54 27.51 -6.88
N HIS A 3 -53.45 27.61 -6.11
CA HIS A 3 -52.11 27.40 -6.63
C HIS A 3 -51.24 26.74 -5.55
N TYR A 4 -50.84 25.50 -5.82
CA TYR A 4 -49.81 24.75 -5.08
C TYR A 4 -48.42 25.25 -5.46
N PRO A 5 -47.46 25.32 -4.53
CA PRO A 5 -46.06 25.13 -4.85
C PRO A 5 -45.62 23.69 -4.54
N SER A 6 -44.90 23.16 -5.52
CA SER A 6 -44.34 21.83 -5.67
C SER A 6 -43.32 21.43 -4.61
N VAL A 7 -43.43 20.17 -4.16
CA VAL A 7 -42.42 19.40 -3.44
C VAL A 7 -41.16 19.25 -4.30
N ARG A 8 -39.98 19.55 -3.74
CA ARG A 8 -38.75 18.78 -3.98
C ARG A 8 -37.82 18.97 -2.79
N ALA A 9 -37.81 17.95 -1.93
CA ALA A 9 -36.78 17.71 -0.95
C ALA A 9 -35.44 17.59 -1.68
N VAL A 10 -34.50 18.51 -1.41
CA VAL A 10 -33.11 18.35 -1.81
C VAL A 10 -32.33 17.92 -0.58
N PHE A 11 -31.91 16.67 -0.69
CA PHE A 11 -30.97 15.90 0.11
C PHE A 11 -29.99 16.70 0.96
N VAL A 12 -29.97 16.36 2.24
CA VAL A 12 -28.81 16.45 3.13
C VAL A 12 -27.75 15.48 2.62
N ALA A 13 -26.57 15.99 2.30
CA ALA A 13 -25.32 15.25 2.44
C ALA A 13 -24.16 16.24 2.56
N ALA A 14 -23.92 16.67 3.80
CA ALA A 14 -22.66 17.30 4.19
C ALA A 14 -21.55 16.23 4.11
N CYS A 15 -20.81 16.18 3.01
CA CYS A 15 -19.55 15.42 2.94
C CYS A 15 -18.44 16.27 3.57
N ILE A 16 -18.38 16.25 4.89
CA ILE A 16 -17.21 16.72 5.65
C ILE A 16 -16.09 15.70 5.50
N ALA A 17 -14.95 16.20 5.01
CA ALA A 17 -13.56 15.84 5.29
C ALA A 17 -13.15 14.36 5.35
N LEU A 18 -12.20 13.99 4.48
CA LEU A 18 -10.82 13.67 4.91
C LEU A 18 -9.96 13.51 3.66
N GLY A 19 -9.32 14.62 3.26
CA GLY A 19 -8.06 14.57 2.54
C GLY A 19 -6.98 14.01 3.45
N ALA A 20 -7.04 12.71 3.77
CA ALA A 20 -5.87 11.99 4.22
C ALA A 20 -5.11 11.66 2.94
N GLY A 21 -4.18 12.54 2.56
CA GLY A 21 -3.15 12.14 1.61
C GLY A 21 -2.52 10.87 2.14
N PHE A 22 -2.70 9.75 1.43
CA PHE A 22 -1.87 8.58 1.67
C PHE A 22 -0.43 9.06 1.47
N PRO A 23 0.42 9.05 2.52
CA PRO A 23 1.69 9.73 2.43
C PRO A 23 2.59 8.98 1.46
N VAL A 24 3.17 9.73 0.52
CA VAL A 24 4.25 9.31 -0.40
C VAL A 24 5.37 8.55 0.34
N ALA A 25 5.52 8.78 1.65
CA ALA A 25 6.43 8.07 2.54
C ALA A 25 6.27 6.54 2.52
N GLN A 26 5.05 6.00 2.41
CA GLN A 26 4.83 4.54 2.50
C GLN A 26 5.35 3.78 1.28
N ALA A 27 5.32 4.41 0.08
CA ALA A 27 5.88 3.81 -1.13
C ALA A 27 7.42 3.75 -1.07
N HIS A 28 8.05 4.79 -0.53
CA HIS A 28 9.50 4.83 -0.33
C HIS A 28 9.98 3.83 0.73
N GLU A 29 9.21 3.58 1.79
CA GLU A 29 9.55 2.57 2.80
C GLU A 29 9.53 1.14 2.23
N LEU A 30 8.63 0.86 1.28
CA LEU A 30 8.58 -0.43 0.60
C LEU A 30 9.79 -0.68 -0.29
N GLU A 31 10.26 0.34 -1.01
CA GLU A 31 11.49 0.27 -1.80
C GLU A 31 12.72 -0.09 -0.97
N ASN A 32 12.75 0.34 0.28
CA ASN A 32 13.91 0.14 1.16
C ASN A 32 13.86 -1.18 1.95
N TYR A 33 12.66 -1.68 2.27
CA TYR A 33 12.49 -2.76 3.25
C TYR A 33 11.80 -4.02 2.72
N ALA A 34 11.14 -4.02 1.57
CA ALA A 34 10.67 -5.27 0.97
C ALA A 34 11.82 -6.03 0.28
N LEU A 35 11.71 -7.36 0.19
CA LEU A 35 12.61 -8.18 -0.62
C LEU A 35 12.46 -7.92 -2.12
N ILE A 36 11.23 -7.64 -2.56
CA ILE A 36 10.93 -7.35 -3.97
C ILE A 36 10.69 -5.86 -4.11
N ARG A 37 11.48 -5.23 -4.99
CA ARG A 37 11.36 -3.79 -5.26
C ARG A 37 10.00 -3.44 -5.86
N SER A 38 9.56 -2.20 -5.63
CA SER A 38 8.26 -1.67 -6.08
C SER A 38 8.08 -1.76 -7.61
N GLU A 39 9.18 -1.71 -8.38
CA GLU A 39 9.12 -1.85 -9.84
C GLU A 39 8.72 -3.26 -10.29
N ASN A 40 9.00 -4.28 -9.48
CA ASN A 40 8.70 -5.68 -9.77
C ASN A 40 7.44 -6.18 -9.04
N LEU A 41 7.00 -5.45 -8.01
CA LEU A 41 5.78 -5.74 -7.27
C LEU A 41 5.07 -4.42 -6.94
N PRO A 42 4.06 -4.00 -7.73
CA PRO A 42 3.56 -2.63 -7.67
C PRO A 42 2.67 -2.35 -6.46
N HIS A 43 2.51 -1.07 -6.11
CA HIS A 43 1.60 -0.60 -5.07
C HIS A 43 0.25 -0.18 -5.65
N LEU A 44 -0.61 -1.15 -5.98
CA LEU A 44 -1.84 -0.88 -6.73
C LEU A 44 -2.88 -0.02 -6.00
N MET A 45 -2.89 -0.01 -4.67
CA MET A 45 -3.88 0.78 -3.93
C MET A 45 -3.76 2.28 -4.23
N HIS A 46 -2.53 2.78 -4.41
CA HIS A 46 -2.30 4.17 -4.80
C HIS A 46 -2.94 4.47 -6.17
N ASN A 47 -2.64 3.63 -7.18
CA ASN A 47 -3.17 3.78 -8.54
C ASN A 47 -4.70 3.70 -8.55
N ILE A 48 -5.28 2.75 -7.81
CA ILE A 48 -6.73 2.57 -7.71
C ILE A 48 -7.41 3.81 -7.14
N MET A 49 -6.80 4.46 -6.15
CA MET A 49 -7.35 5.70 -5.59
C MET A 49 -7.30 6.86 -6.60
N GLN A 50 -6.20 7.00 -7.35
CA GLN A 50 -6.06 8.03 -8.39
C GLN A 50 -7.04 7.81 -9.56
N MET A 51 -7.27 6.56 -9.95
CA MET A 51 -8.08 6.17 -11.11
C MET A 51 -9.50 5.73 -10.74
N SER A 52 -9.96 6.01 -9.52
CA SER A 52 -11.23 5.48 -9.00
C SER A 52 -12.46 5.85 -9.83
N GLY A 53 -12.43 7.00 -10.51
CA GLY A 53 -13.46 7.43 -11.46
C GLY A 53 -13.46 6.62 -12.76
N GLU A 54 -12.30 6.21 -13.25
CA GLU A 54 -12.15 5.42 -14.48
C GLU A 54 -12.46 3.93 -14.27
N LEU A 55 -12.14 3.42 -13.08
CA LEU A 55 -12.37 2.01 -12.71
C LEU A 55 -13.85 1.66 -12.55
N GLN A 56 -14.75 2.65 -12.48
CA GLN A 56 -16.20 2.45 -12.32
C GLN A 56 -16.53 1.47 -11.18
N LEU A 57 -15.85 1.64 -10.03
CA LEU A 57 -15.98 0.73 -8.90
C LEU A 57 -17.39 0.77 -8.32
N SER A 58 -18.00 -0.40 -8.15
CA SER A 58 -19.26 -0.54 -7.38
C SER A 58 -19.07 -0.18 -5.91
N GLU A 59 -20.16 0.15 -5.21
CA GLU A 59 -20.11 0.46 -3.77
C GLU A 59 -19.50 -0.69 -2.95
N ALA A 60 -19.87 -1.93 -3.28
CA ALA A 60 -19.32 -3.13 -2.62
C ALA A 60 -17.81 -3.32 -2.86
N GLN A 61 -17.30 -2.93 -4.04
CA GLN A 61 -15.86 -2.95 -4.31
C GLN A 61 -15.14 -1.84 -3.55
N ARG A 62 -15.71 -0.63 -3.52
CA ARG A 62 -15.14 0.51 -2.76
C ARG A 62 -15.02 0.19 -1.28
N ALA A 63 -16.06 -0.39 -0.68
CA ALA A 63 -16.05 -0.78 0.73
C ALA A 63 -14.93 -1.78 1.04
N ARG A 64 -14.78 -2.84 0.23
CA ARG A 64 -13.72 -3.84 0.40
C ARG A 64 -12.32 -3.28 0.18
N LEU A 65 -12.14 -2.41 -0.81
CA LEU A 65 -10.85 -1.73 -1.03
C LEU A 65 -10.49 -0.83 0.18
N GLN A 66 -11.48 -0.19 0.78
CA GLN A 66 -11.28 0.64 1.96
C GLN A 66 -10.94 -0.17 3.23
N GLU A 67 -11.37 -1.43 3.31
CA GLU A 67 -10.90 -2.38 4.34
C GLU A 67 -9.42 -2.71 4.13
N VAL A 68 -9.01 -3.05 2.90
CA VAL A 68 -7.60 -3.32 2.58
C VAL A 68 -6.72 -2.10 2.90
N ALA A 69 -7.18 -0.90 2.55
CA ALA A 69 -6.47 0.36 2.80
C ALA A 69 -6.39 0.72 4.29
N ARG A 70 -7.26 0.19 5.15
CA ARG A 70 -7.19 0.38 6.61
C ARG A 70 -6.32 -0.67 7.29
N ASP A 71 -6.38 -1.91 6.83
CA ASP A 71 -5.77 -3.05 7.52
C ASP A 71 -4.28 -3.23 7.23
N MET A 72 -3.84 -2.92 6.02
CA MET A 72 -2.46 -3.18 5.59
C MET A 72 -1.46 -2.13 6.11
N PRO A 73 -1.71 -0.81 6.02
CA PRO A 73 -0.70 0.19 6.38
C PRO A 73 -0.17 0.07 7.82
N PRO A 74 -1.00 -0.14 8.87
CA PRO A 74 -0.50 -0.28 10.23
C PRO A 74 0.46 -1.47 10.40
N LYS A 75 0.17 -2.60 9.75
CA LYS A 75 1.01 -3.82 9.79
C LYS A 75 2.34 -3.60 9.09
N MET A 76 2.31 -2.93 7.93
CA MET A 76 3.51 -2.62 7.18
C MET A 76 4.39 -1.60 7.90
N HIS A 77 3.81 -0.53 8.44
CA HIS A 77 4.55 0.52 9.14
C HIS A 77 5.29 0.01 10.39
N ALA A 78 4.67 -0.90 11.15
CA ALA A 78 5.33 -1.57 12.27
C ALA A 78 6.57 -2.38 11.81
N GLY A 79 6.47 -3.06 10.65
CA GLY A 79 7.60 -3.78 10.06
C GLY A 79 8.71 -2.85 9.56
N PHE A 80 8.38 -1.74 8.90
CA PHE A 80 9.36 -0.75 8.44
C PHE A 80 10.15 -0.14 9.60
N THR A 81 9.45 0.22 10.68
CA THR A 81 10.09 0.76 11.88
C THR A 81 11.06 -0.26 12.48
N ARG A 82 10.63 -1.53 12.63
CA ARG A 82 11.50 -2.61 13.12
C ARG A 82 12.75 -2.78 12.24
N ALA A 83 12.58 -2.82 10.91
CA ALA A 83 13.69 -2.97 9.98
C ALA A 83 14.67 -1.80 10.07
N GLN A 84 14.17 -0.56 10.08
CA GLN A 84 15.00 0.64 10.18
C GLN A 84 15.79 0.69 11.50
N THR A 85 15.14 0.38 12.62
CA THR A 85 15.82 0.32 13.92
C THR A 85 16.92 -0.72 13.93
N LEU A 86 16.68 -1.89 13.34
CA LEU A 86 17.65 -2.98 13.29
C LEU A 86 18.85 -2.64 12.38
N GLU A 87 18.62 -2.03 11.21
CA GLU A 87 19.68 -1.53 10.34
C GLU A 87 20.56 -0.49 11.04
N LYS A 88 19.95 0.48 11.74
CA LYS A 88 20.71 1.47 12.53
C LYS A 88 21.52 0.81 13.64
N SER A 89 21.00 -0.24 14.28
CA SER A 89 21.75 -0.99 15.28
C SER A 89 22.93 -1.75 14.68
N ILE A 90 22.73 -2.44 13.54
CA ILE A 90 23.81 -3.16 12.84
C ILE A 90 24.89 -2.17 12.41
N ALA A 91 24.50 -1.03 11.85
CA ALA A 91 25.43 0.02 11.43
C ALA A 91 26.29 0.51 12.61
N ARG A 92 25.67 0.73 13.79
CA ARG A 92 26.40 1.11 15.00
C ARG A 92 27.40 0.04 15.44
N ASP A 93 26.98 -1.22 15.46
CA ASP A 93 27.83 -2.33 15.90
C ASP A 93 29.05 -2.49 14.98
N VAL A 94 28.87 -2.38 13.67
CA VAL A 94 29.97 -2.53 12.71
C VAL A 94 30.86 -1.29 12.68
N VAL A 95 30.28 -0.10 12.55
CA VAL A 95 31.04 1.15 12.30
C VAL A 95 31.67 1.70 13.57
N GLU A 96 30.94 1.73 14.68
CA GLU A 96 31.43 2.34 15.93
C GLU A 96 32.15 1.33 16.83
N GLN A 97 31.70 0.07 16.83
CA GLN A 97 32.22 -0.95 17.76
C GLN A 97 33.13 -1.98 17.08
N GLY A 98 33.30 -1.93 15.76
CA GLY A 98 34.19 -2.83 15.01
C GLY A 98 33.76 -4.30 15.04
N ARG A 99 32.46 -4.58 15.24
CA ARG A 99 31.91 -5.95 15.25
C ARG A 99 32.04 -6.61 13.88
N SER A 100 32.35 -7.90 13.86
CA SER A 100 32.45 -8.67 12.62
C SER A 100 31.07 -9.02 12.05
N ALA A 101 31.05 -9.60 10.85
CA ALA A 101 29.81 -10.11 10.26
C ALA A 101 29.20 -11.24 11.10
N GLU A 102 30.03 -12.09 11.70
CA GLU A 102 29.62 -13.17 12.60
C GLU A 102 28.95 -12.60 13.86
N ASP A 103 29.51 -11.54 14.45
CA ASP A 103 28.97 -10.89 15.65
C ASP A 103 27.56 -10.32 15.44
N VAL A 104 27.25 -9.85 14.23
CA VAL A 104 25.94 -9.26 13.88
C VAL A 104 25.02 -10.21 13.12
N SER A 105 25.43 -11.47 12.92
CA SER A 105 24.71 -12.48 12.11
C SER A 105 23.23 -12.61 12.50
N THR A 106 22.93 -12.76 13.79
CA THR A 106 21.54 -12.87 14.28
C THR A 106 20.70 -11.64 13.93
N LYS A 107 21.29 -10.44 13.93
CA LYS A 107 20.58 -9.21 13.55
C LYS A 107 20.35 -9.15 12.04
N LEU A 108 21.30 -9.63 11.24
CA LEU A 108 21.14 -9.75 9.79
C LEU A 108 20.04 -10.76 9.43
N ASP A 109 19.99 -11.91 10.10
CA ASP A 109 18.95 -12.92 9.89
C ASP A 109 17.56 -12.38 10.25
N GLU A 110 17.44 -11.68 11.38
CA GLU A 110 16.19 -11.04 11.78
C GLU A 110 15.77 -9.95 10.77
N LEU A 111 16.72 -9.17 10.26
CA LEU A 111 16.43 -8.18 9.21
C LEU A 111 15.88 -8.87 7.96
N GLN A 112 16.50 -9.96 7.50
CA GLN A 112 16.00 -10.74 6.36
C GLN A 112 14.59 -11.28 6.60
N ARG A 113 14.32 -11.79 7.81
CA ARG A 113 12.99 -12.26 8.20
C ARG A 113 11.95 -11.13 8.12
N ILE A 114 12.26 -9.93 8.63
CA ILE A 114 11.35 -8.78 8.56
C ILE A 114 11.10 -8.38 7.10
N LYS A 115 12.14 -8.31 6.26
CA LYS A 115 11.98 -7.99 4.83
C LYS A 115 11.06 -8.99 4.12
N ARG A 116 11.18 -10.28 4.49
CA ARG A 116 10.27 -11.33 3.99
C ARG A 116 8.83 -11.11 4.45
N GLU A 117 8.61 -10.86 5.73
CA GLU A 117 7.26 -10.59 6.29
C GLU A 117 6.58 -9.41 5.58
N LEU A 118 7.33 -8.34 5.30
CA LEU A 118 6.84 -7.17 4.57
C LEU A 118 6.46 -7.50 3.13
N THR A 119 7.26 -8.30 2.43
CA THR A 119 6.93 -8.80 1.09
C THR A 119 5.70 -9.70 1.10
N ASP A 120 5.55 -10.57 2.09
CA ASP A 120 4.37 -11.43 2.21
C ASP A 120 3.09 -10.58 2.42
N LEU A 121 3.16 -9.51 3.20
CA LEU A 121 2.06 -8.54 3.35
C LEU A 121 1.71 -7.84 2.04
N GLN A 122 2.72 -7.45 1.26
CA GLN A 122 2.52 -6.83 -0.05
C GLN A 122 1.85 -7.79 -1.05
N ILE A 123 2.32 -9.03 -1.12
CA ILE A 123 1.70 -10.09 -1.95
C ILE A 123 0.26 -10.31 -1.51
N LYS A 124 -0.01 -10.38 -0.20
CA LYS A 124 -1.35 -10.53 0.33
C LYS A 124 -2.27 -9.39 -0.09
N GLY A 125 -1.82 -8.14 0.05
CA GLY A 125 -2.58 -6.95 -0.36
C GLY A 125 -2.92 -6.97 -1.85
N LEU A 126 -1.96 -7.35 -2.70
CA LEU A 126 -2.18 -7.49 -4.15
C LEU A 126 -3.21 -8.57 -4.49
N ASN A 127 -3.12 -9.74 -3.84
CA ASN A 127 -4.08 -10.82 -4.03
C ASN A 127 -5.50 -10.42 -3.58
N GLN A 128 -5.62 -9.66 -2.48
CA GLN A 128 -6.90 -9.11 -2.04
C GLN A 128 -7.49 -8.14 -3.07
N ILE A 129 -6.68 -7.22 -3.59
CA ILE A 129 -7.08 -6.28 -4.64
C ILE A 129 -7.56 -7.04 -5.88
N ARG A 130 -6.79 -8.04 -6.33
CA ARG A 130 -7.13 -8.87 -7.49
C ARG A 130 -8.46 -9.61 -7.33
N ALA A 131 -8.79 -10.02 -6.11
CA ALA A 131 -10.07 -10.68 -5.82
C ALA A 131 -11.27 -9.72 -5.75
N ILE A 132 -11.03 -8.42 -5.55
CA ILE A 132 -12.10 -7.40 -5.48
C ILE A 132 -12.45 -6.87 -6.88
N LEU A 133 -11.44 -6.66 -7.72
CA LEU A 133 -11.60 -6.08 -9.06
C LEU A 133 -12.01 -7.13 -10.09
N THR A 134 -12.73 -6.72 -11.14
CA THR A 134 -12.86 -7.55 -12.34
C THR A 134 -11.51 -7.67 -13.06
N PRO A 135 -11.33 -8.65 -13.96
CA PRO A 135 -10.11 -8.75 -14.76
C PRO A 135 -9.77 -7.45 -15.50
N GLU A 136 -10.77 -6.77 -16.07
CA GLU A 136 -10.61 -5.54 -16.84
C GLU A 136 -10.19 -4.38 -15.94
N GLN A 137 -10.84 -4.23 -14.79
CA GLN A 137 -10.48 -3.22 -13.77
C GLN A 137 -9.06 -3.45 -13.24
N TYR A 138 -8.69 -4.72 -13.01
CA TYR A 138 -7.36 -5.07 -12.53
C TYR A 138 -6.29 -4.73 -13.58
N GLN A 139 -6.53 -5.03 -14.86
CA GLN A 139 -5.63 -4.64 -15.95
C GLN A 139 -5.51 -3.11 -16.06
N LEU A 140 -6.61 -2.37 -15.90
CA LEU A 140 -6.56 -0.91 -15.89
C LEU A 140 -5.73 -0.38 -14.70
N ALA A 141 -5.90 -0.96 -13.51
CA ALA A 141 -5.11 -0.59 -12.33
C ALA A 141 -3.60 -0.88 -12.48
N LEU A 142 -3.22 -1.81 -13.35
CA LEU A 142 -1.82 -2.13 -13.68
C LEU A 142 -1.19 -1.15 -14.68
N LYS A 143 -1.97 -0.32 -15.38
CA LYS A 143 -1.48 0.47 -16.53
C LYS A 143 -0.35 1.44 -16.16
N ASP A 144 -0.47 2.09 -15.00
CA ASP A 144 0.54 3.01 -14.46
C ASP A 144 1.38 2.37 -13.35
N ALA A 145 1.20 1.07 -13.12
CA ALA A 145 2.12 0.32 -12.27
C ALA A 145 3.41 0.10 -13.07
N ALA A 146 4.55 0.53 -12.52
CA ALA A 146 5.89 0.36 -13.12
C ALA A 146 6.25 -1.09 -13.52
N TRP A 147 5.41 -2.06 -13.14
CA TRP A 147 5.48 -3.49 -13.44
C TRP A 147 5.42 -3.83 -14.94
N GLY A 148 4.59 -3.15 -15.73
CA GLY A 148 4.32 -3.56 -17.12
C GLY A 148 5.47 -3.31 -18.11
N GLN A 149 6.37 -2.38 -17.82
CA GLN A 149 7.45 -2.01 -18.76
C GLN A 149 8.67 -2.95 -18.71
N ASN A 150 8.82 -3.73 -17.64
CA ASN A 150 10.02 -4.56 -17.40
C ASN A 150 9.80 -6.06 -17.62
N VAL A 151 8.57 -6.53 -17.76
CA VAL A 151 8.24 -7.98 -17.89
C VAL A 151 8.07 -8.43 -19.35
N ALA A 152 7.99 -7.49 -20.30
CA ALA A 152 7.76 -7.75 -21.72
C ALA A 152 9.04 -7.86 -22.58
N LYS A 153 10.18 -8.24 -21.99
CA LYS A 153 11.43 -8.51 -22.73
C LYS A 153 11.84 -9.97 -22.60
#